data_AF-A0A978TSC4-F1
#
_entry.id   AF-A0A978TSC4-F1
#
_cell.length_a   1.000
_cell.length_b   1.000
_cell.length_c   1.000
_cell.angle_alpha   90.00
_cell.angle_beta   90.00
_cell.angle_gamma   90.00
#
_symmetry.space_group_name_H-M   'P 1'
#
loop_
_entity.id
_entity.type
_entity.pdbx_description
1 polymer ?
#
loop_
_entity_poly.entity_id
_entity_poly.type
_entity_poly.pdbx_seq_one_letter_code
_entity_poly.pdbx_strand_id
1 'polypeptide(L)'
;MTQSSPNPIQKLVRGWVRDWINQANTQQNFQPTKPKTHRAVSRQKQSNQPKRSRSISLSDRVSVLTRDKYRCVFCGRTSQQVQLEVDHIIPFSKGGSNDLSNLQTLCFDCNRGKGSRQLS
;
A
#
# COMPACT_ATOMS: atom_id res chain seq x y z
N MET A 1 -44.60 -66.98 -28.15
CA MET A 1 -45.42 -67.58 -27.07
C MET A 1 -44.49 -68.24 -26.07
N THR A 2 -44.41 -67.61 -24.90
CA THR A 2 -44.08 -68.14 -23.56
C THR A 2 -42.94 -69.15 -23.43
N GLN A 3 -41.79 -68.63 -23.04
CA GLN A 3 -40.72 -69.37 -22.39
C GLN A 3 -41.14 -69.79 -20.97
N SER A 4 -40.88 -71.07 -20.68
CA SER A 4 -40.27 -71.61 -19.45
C SER A 4 -40.92 -71.33 -18.09
N SER A 5 -41.53 -72.39 -17.53
CA SER A 5 -41.83 -72.51 -16.09
C SER A 5 -40.55 -72.71 -15.23
N PRO A 6 -40.60 -72.38 -13.93
CA PRO A 6 -39.43 -72.29 -13.05
C PRO A 6 -39.21 -73.56 -12.21
N ASN A 7 -37.98 -73.75 -11.69
CA ASN A 7 -37.71 -74.69 -10.60
C ASN A 7 -36.48 -74.26 -9.77
N PRO A 8 -36.32 -74.70 -8.51
CA PRO A 8 -36.31 -73.78 -7.38
C PRO A 8 -35.16 -74.11 -6.37
N ILE A 9 -35.10 -73.36 -5.27
CA ILE A 9 -34.47 -73.75 -3.98
C ILE A 9 -32.94 -73.98 -4.05
N GLN A 10 -32.14 -72.95 -3.77
CA GLN A 10 -31.51 -72.72 -2.45
C GLN A 10 -30.69 -73.89 -1.88
N LYS A 11 -29.37 -73.72 -1.78
CA LYS A 11 -28.66 -73.72 -0.48
C LYS A 11 -27.17 -73.38 -0.63
N LEU A 12 -26.79 -72.34 0.13
CA LEU A 12 -25.57 -72.17 0.94
C LEU A 12 -24.21 -72.30 0.20
N VAL A 13 -23.25 -71.37 0.35
CA VAL A 13 -22.43 -71.20 1.56
C VAL A 13 -21.51 -69.99 1.32
N ARG A 14 -21.28 -69.17 2.37
CA ARG A 14 -20.27 -68.07 2.51
C ARG A 14 -20.58 -66.83 1.64
N GLY A 15 -21.11 -65.73 2.19
CA GLY A 15 -20.41 -64.82 3.11
C GLY A 15 -19.26 -64.16 2.33
N TRP A 16 -19.28 -62.83 2.14
CA TRP A 16 -18.27 -61.97 1.46
C TRP A 16 -18.62 -61.26 0.13
N VAL A 17 -19.89 -61.16 -0.33
CA VAL A 17 -20.21 -60.29 -1.50
C VAL A 17 -21.52 -59.50 -1.36
N ARG A 18 -22.10 -59.39 -0.15
CA ARG A 18 -23.41 -58.73 0.04
C ARG A 18 -23.37 -57.29 0.56
N ASP A 19 -22.20 -56.76 0.92
CA ASP A 19 -22.10 -55.45 1.60
C ASP A 19 -21.46 -54.33 0.76
N TRP A 20 -21.19 -54.54 -0.53
CA TRP A 20 -20.51 -53.54 -1.37
C TRP A 20 -21.42 -52.70 -2.28
N ILE A 21 -22.65 -53.15 -2.57
CA ILE A 21 -23.53 -52.45 -3.55
C ILE A 21 -24.57 -51.53 -2.88
N ASN A 22 -24.80 -51.66 -1.56
CA ASN A 22 -25.81 -50.88 -0.83
C ASN A 22 -25.26 -49.72 0.04
N GLN A 23 -24.03 -49.25 -0.21
CA GLN A 23 -23.45 -48.05 0.44
C GLN A 23 -23.20 -46.88 -0.53
N ALA A 24 -23.59 -46.99 -1.80
CA ALA A 24 -23.32 -45.96 -2.80
C ALA A 24 -24.32 -44.78 -2.81
N ASN A 25 -25.29 -44.73 -1.89
CA ASN A 25 -26.30 -43.66 -1.82
C ASN A 25 -26.52 -43.12 -0.39
N THR A 26 -25.47 -43.08 0.42
CA THR A 26 -25.50 -42.35 1.70
C THR A 26 -24.50 -41.22 1.66
N GLN A 27 -25.02 -40.06 1.26
CA GLN A 27 -24.64 -38.72 1.73
C GLN A 27 -23.17 -38.54 2.14
N GLN A 28 -22.35 -38.06 1.21
CA GLN A 28 -21.30 -37.12 1.60
C GLN A 28 -21.61 -35.78 0.95
N ASN A 29 -22.30 -34.98 1.74
CA ASN A 29 -22.38 -33.54 1.63
C ASN A 29 -20.95 -32.97 1.69
N PHE A 30 -20.26 -32.99 0.54
CA PHE A 30 -19.01 -32.27 0.36
C PHE A 30 -19.36 -30.79 0.25
N GLN A 31 -19.41 -30.10 1.39
CA GLN A 31 -19.28 -28.66 1.39
C GLN A 31 -17.86 -28.33 0.87
N PRO A 32 -17.70 -27.57 -0.21
CA PRO A 32 -16.38 -27.11 -0.60
C PRO A 32 -15.87 -26.21 0.52
N THR A 33 -14.94 -26.73 1.34
CA THR A 33 -14.19 -25.86 2.25
C THR A 33 -13.39 -24.92 1.35
N LYS A 34 -13.67 -23.62 1.48
CA LYS A 34 -12.89 -22.60 0.76
C LYS A 34 -11.42 -22.92 1.02
N PRO A 35 -10.58 -23.09 -0.02
CA PRO A 35 -9.17 -23.29 0.22
C PRO A 35 -8.71 -22.09 1.04
N LYS A 36 -8.13 -22.34 2.21
CA LYS A 36 -7.25 -21.37 2.86
C LYS A 36 -6.04 -21.26 1.94
N THR A 37 -6.20 -20.56 0.83
CA THR A 37 -5.07 -20.01 0.12
C THR A 37 -4.41 -19.15 1.18
N HIS A 38 -3.28 -19.60 1.72
CA HIS A 38 -2.31 -18.69 2.29
C HIS A 38 -2.14 -17.65 1.21
N ARG A 39 -2.81 -16.50 1.39
CA ARG A 39 -2.84 -15.43 0.41
C ARG A 39 -1.37 -15.17 0.18
N ALA A 40 -0.87 -15.55 -0.99
CA ALA A 40 0.52 -15.37 -1.32
C ALA A 40 0.73 -13.89 -1.15
N VAL A 41 1.36 -13.50 -0.03
CA VAL A 41 1.79 -12.13 0.17
C VAL A 41 2.93 -12.04 -0.82
N SER A 42 2.59 -11.71 -2.05
CA SER A 42 3.55 -11.30 -3.06
C SER A 42 4.35 -10.22 -2.37
N ARG A 43 5.56 -10.57 -1.94
CA ARG A 43 6.46 -9.66 -1.25
C ARG A 43 6.76 -8.61 -2.30
N GLN A 44 5.96 -7.53 -2.30
CA GLN A 44 6.08 -6.47 -3.28
C GLN A 44 7.51 -5.99 -3.17
N LYS A 45 8.27 -6.25 -4.24
CA LYS A 45 9.68 -5.91 -4.35
C LYS A 45 9.73 -4.40 -4.15
N GLN A 46 10.12 -3.94 -2.97
CA GLN A 46 10.20 -2.52 -2.65
C GLN A 46 11.06 -1.90 -3.74
N SER A 47 10.46 -1.02 -4.53
CA SER A 47 11.10 -0.38 -5.67
C SER A 47 12.40 0.26 -5.19
N ASN A 48 13.51 -0.04 -5.87
CA ASN A 48 14.85 0.47 -5.54
C ASN A 48 15.01 1.97 -5.85
N GLN A 49 13.97 2.77 -5.60
CA GLN A 49 13.93 4.20 -5.89
C GLN A 49 14.62 4.95 -4.74
N PRO A 50 15.57 5.84 -5.05
CA PRO A 50 16.20 6.66 -4.02
C PRO A 50 15.13 7.51 -3.34
N LYS A 51 15.08 7.46 -2.00
CA LYS A 51 14.18 8.29 -1.22
C LYS A 51 14.57 9.76 -1.44
N ARG A 52 13.63 10.58 -1.89
CA ARG A 52 13.84 12.03 -2.03
C ARG A 52 14.34 12.64 -0.71
N SER A 53 15.37 13.49 -0.79
CA SER A 53 15.93 14.18 0.37
C SER A 53 15.25 15.53 0.58
N ARG A 54 14.94 15.87 1.83
CA ARG A 54 14.47 17.21 2.20
C ARG A 54 15.61 18.24 2.23
N SER A 55 16.86 17.79 2.24
CA SER A 55 18.01 18.69 2.31
C SER A 55 18.09 19.57 1.05
N ILE A 56 18.22 20.87 1.25
CA ILE A 56 18.41 21.86 0.19
C ILE A 56 19.92 22.09 0.04
N SER A 57 20.41 22.07 -1.20
CA SER A 57 21.84 22.26 -1.46
C SER A 57 22.30 23.66 -1.03
N LEU A 58 23.58 23.81 -0.70
CA LEU A 58 24.12 25.12 -0.32
C LEU A 58 23.96 26.15 -1.46
N SER A 59 24.17 25.71 -2.70
CA SER A 59 23.99 26.54 -3.90
C SER A 59 22.56 27.07 -4.02
N ASP A 60 21.57 26.19 -3.84
CA ASP A 60 20.15 26.60 -3.91
C ASP A 60 19.80 27.53 -2.76
N ARG A 61 20.31 27.27 -1.55
CA ARG A 61 20.08 28.17 -0.41
C ARG A 61 20.59 29.58 -0.69
N VAL A 62 21.81 29.70 -1.23
CA VAL A 62 22.38 31.00 -1.60
C VAL A 62 21.58 31.66 -2.72
N SER A 63 21.15 30.88 -3.72
CA SER A 63 20.36 31.37 -4.85
C SER A 63 19.02 31.96 -4.41
N VAL A 64 18.30 31.26 -3.54
CA VAL A 64 17.00 31.71 -3.00
C VAL A 64 17.15 32.95 -2.14
N LEU A 65 18.13 32.97 -1.23
CA LEU A 65 18.38 34.13 -0.36
C LEU A 65 18.77 35.38 -1.17
N THR A 66 19.59 35.20 -2.22
CA THR A 66 19.98 36.29 -3.12
C THR A 66 18.80 36.81 -3.93
N ARG A 67 17.99 35.90 -4.52
CA ARG A 67 16.77 36.24 -5.26
C ARG A 67 15.82 37.08 -4.40
N ASP A 68 15.62 36.67 -3.15
CA ASP A 68 14.71 37.32 -2.21
C ASP A 68 15.36 38.52 -1.50
N LYS A 69 16.55 38.97 -1.95
CA LYS A 69 17.29 40.13 -1.43
C LYS A 69 17.53 40.07 0.08
N TYR A 70 17.77 38.87 0.60
CA TYR A 70 17.94 38.60 2.04
C TYR A 70 16.79 39.18 2.89
N ARG A 71 15.56 38.99 2.43
CA ARG A 71 14.33 39.40 3.13
C ARG A 71 13.34 38.25 3.21
N CYS A 72 12.61 38.21 4.31
CA CYS A 72 11.45 37.34 4.41
C CYS A 72 10.41 37.77 3.36
N VAL A 73 10.02 36.86 2.47
CA VAL A 73 9.04 37.17 1.41
C VAL A 73 7.65 37.45 1.95
N PHE A 74 7.34 36.98 3.17
CA PHE A 74 6.05 37.17 3.81
C PHE A 74 5.95 38.50 4.59
N CYS A 75 6.91 38.78 5.47
CA CYS A 75 6.84 39.96 6.35
C CYS A 75 7.81 41.10 5.99
N GLY A 76 8.69 40.90 5.01
CA GLY A 76 9.62 41.92 4.51
C GLY A 76 10.86 42.21 5.38
N ARG A 77 10.93 41.67 6.61
CA ARG A 77 12.08 41.86 7.51
C ARG A 77 13.38 41.32 6.91
N THR A 78 14.48 42.01 7.16
CA THR A 78 15.81 41.66 6.61
C THR A 78 16.60 40.72 7.50
N SER A 79 17.69 40.17 6.98
CA SER A 79 18.67 39.38 7.74
C SER A 79 19.31 40.11 8.93
N GLN A 80 19.31 41.46 8.94
CA GLN A 80 19.78 42.23 10.11
C GLN A 80 18.76 42.26 11.26
N GLN A 81 17.49 42.00 10.96
CA GLN A 81 16.40 42.09 11.93
C GLN A 81 15.99 40.72 12.48
N VAL A 82 16.13 39.68 11.65
CA VAL A 82 15.63 38.33 11.95
C VAL A 82 16.52 37.25 11.33
N GLN A 83 16.49 36.05 11.92
CA GLN A 83 17.07 34.87 11.29
C GLN A 83 16.22 34.44 10.09
N LEU A 84 16.86 34.31 8.93
CA LEU A 84 16.23 33.83 7.70
C LEU A 84 16.52 32.35 7.45
N GLU A 85 15.52 31.66 6.91
CA GLU A 85 15.54 30.26 6.55
C GLU A 85 14.98 30.07 5.14
N VAL A 86 15.45 29.04 4.45
CA VAL A 86 14.89 28.63 3.15
C VAL A 86 13.86 27.55 3.42
N ASP A 87 12.62 27.80 3.02
CA ASP A 87 11.47 26.93 3.23
C ASP A 87 10.81 26.54 1.90
N HIS A 88 10.10 25.41 1.90
CA HIS A 88 9.33 24.95 0.75
C HIS A 88 7.96 25.61 0.71
N ILE A 89 7.62 26.30 -0.38
CA ILE A 89 6.28 26.87 -0.63
C ILE A 89 5.21 25.79 -0.46
N ILE A 90 5.31 24.72 -1.27
CA ILE A 90 4.58 23.47 -1.05
C ILE A 90 5.40 22.64 -0.07
N PRO A 91 4.90 22.33 1.14
CA PRO A 91 5.66 21.58 2.13
C PRO A 91 6.19 20.25 1.57
N PHE A 92 7.42 19.90 1.93
CA PHE A 92 8.01 18.64 1.51
C PHE A 92 7.12 17.44 1.86
N SER A 93 6.46 17.44 3.03
CA SER A 93 5.52 16.37 3.43
C SER A 93 4.30 16.22 2.50
N LYS A 94 3.95 17.26 1.76
CA LYS A 94 2.86 17.29 0.77
C LYS A 94 3.34 17.11 -0.67
N GLY A 95 4.59 16.70 -0.87
CA GLY A 95 5.16 16.42 -2.19
C GLY A 95 5.90 17.58 -2.85
N GLY A 96 6.17 18.67 -2.13
CA GLY A 96 6.98 19.76 -2.68
C GLY A 96 8.39 19.32 -3.10
N SER A 97 8.86 19.87 -4.23
CA SER A 97 10.20 19.63 -4.78
C SER A 97 11.24 20.57 -4.16
N ASN A 98 12.52 20.28 -4.37
CA ASN A 98 13.63 21.18 -4.00
C ASN A 98 13.98 22.17 -5.12
N ASP A 99 13.14 22.25 -6.16
CA ASP A 99 13.38 23.19 -7.26
C ASP A 99 13.28 24.63 -6.74
N LEU A 100 14.11 25.53 -7.28
CA LEU A 100 14.14 26.93 -6.85
C LEU A 100 12.77 27.62 -6.90
N SER A 101 11.88 27.19 -7.79
CA SER A 101 10.50 27.68 -7.91
C SER A 101 9.61 27.32 -6.71
N ASN A 102 9.94 26.25 -5.98
CA ASN A 102 9.23 25.83 -4.78
C ASN A 102 9.95 26.25 -3.48
N LEU A 103 11.05 27.00 -3.58
CA LEU A 103 11.79 27.48 -2.42
C LEU A 103 11.56 28.98 -2.22
N GLN A 104 11.48 29.41 -0.96
CA GLN A 104 11.29 30.80 -0.55
C GLN A 104 12.08 31.12 0.72
N THR A 105 12.41 32.40 0.89
CA THR A 105 13.03 32.90 2.12
C THR A 105 11.95 33.32 3.13
N LEU A 106 11.93 32.68 4.30
CA LEU A 106 11.08 33.08 5.43
C LEU A 106 11.94 33.41 6.64
N CYS A 107 11.48 34.33 7.50
CA CYS A 107 12.10 34.44 8.82
C CYS A 107 11.64 33.29 9.72
N PHE A 108 12.42 33.01 10.77
CA PHE A 108 12.13 31.95 11.75
C PHE A 108 10.68 31.98 12.24
N ASP A 109 10.16 33.15 12.63
CA ASP A 109 8.78 33.30 13.14
C ASP A 109 7.73 32.97 12.07
N CYS A 110 7.89 33.52 10.86
CA CYS A 110 6.95 33.27 9.76
C CYS A 110 7.00 31.81 9.30
N ASN A 111 8.19 31.21 9.26
CA ASN A 111 8.36 29.80 8.92
C ASN A 111 7.64 28.89 9.94
N ARG A 112 7.79 29.17 11.24
CA ARG A 112 7.08 28.46 12.31
C ARG A 112 5.57 28.66 12.24
N GLY A 113 5.10 29.87 11.94
CA GLY A 113 3.68 30.18 11.77
C GLY A 113 3.04 29.46 10.57
N LYS A 114 3.81 29.26 9.49
CA LYS A 114 3.40 28.49 8.31
C LYS A 114 3.24 27.00 8.61
N GLY A 115 4.24 26.38 9.24
CA GLY A 115 4.24 24.93 9.49
C GLY A 115 4.05 24.10 8.21
N SER A 116 3.06 23.19 8.20
CA SER A 116 2.73 22.35 7.04
C SER A 116 1.66 22.94 6.12
N ARG A 117 1.34 24.24 6.27
CA ARG A 117 0.45 24.99 5.38
C ARG A 117 1.25 25.67 4.28
N GLN A 118 0.55 26.09 3.24
CA GLN A 118 1.08 27.08 2.29
C GLN A 118 0.66 28.45 2.84
N LEU A 119 1.53 29.45 2.71
CA LEU A 119 1.11 30.83 2.92
C LEU A 119 0.47 31.25 1.59
N SER A 120 -0.84 31.47 1.62
CA SER A 120 -1.62 31.99 0.49
C SER A 120 -1.47 33.49 0.37
#